data_AF-A0A7C8HVG2-F1
#
_entry.id   AF-A0A7C8HVG2-F1
#
_cell.length_a   1.000
_cell.length_b   1.000
_cell.length_c   1.000
_cell.angle_alpha   90.00
_cell.angle_beta   90.00
_cell.angle_gamma   90.00
#
_symmetry.space_group_name_H-M   'P 1'
#
loop_
_entity.id
_entity.type
_entity.pdbx_description
1 polymer ?
#
loop_
_entity_poly.entity_id
_entity_poly.type
_entity_poly.pdbx_seq_one_letter_code
_entity_poly.pdbx_strand_id
1 'polypeptide(L)'
;MSSRGSEWHKWDLHVHTPDSNLCYKNRNVTNQDIINSMAHNDISVFAITDHHYININRYQELADLGKPLGITVLPGIEFLAEARGREPVHYIGIFSEKTNLEFIWGQIKNKTAIANTYGSNPKKRNEVYCDIDDTIKLIKSLGGITTIHAGQKSNSVENITNALPHTMAQKTDLANLVDIYELGQEKDQEGYRKFVFPTINREIPMILCSDNHNALDYTVKQNCWIKGSPNFEGLKYALNEPEERFFIGSQPDVLTRLKNEPAKFLDKITINRVSDKDQQSIWFEHVDIPLNPELITIIGNKGSGKSALADITALCADGEHSTDYTFLDKDRFKKKGTSGPIRSPTNVPKWLHL
;
A
#
# COMPACT_ATOMS: atom_id res chain seq x y z
N MET A 1 -7.09 9.55 -7.87
CA MET A 1 -6.07 9.60 -6.79
C MET A 1 -6.76 10.12 -5.54
N SER A 2 -6.37 9.67 -4.34
CA SER A 2 -6.82 10.38 -3.12
C SER A 2 -6.15 11.75 -3.09
N SER A 3 -6.94 12.81 -2.90
CA SER A 3 -6.46 14.17 -2.70
C SER A 3 -5.84 14.39 -1.31
N ARG A 4 -5.90 13.39 -0.41
CA ARG A 4 -5.19 13.37 0.89
C ARG A 4 -3.78 12.77 0.82
N GLY A 5 -3.29 12.35 -0.34
CA GLY A 5 -1.92 11.85 -0.50
C GLY A 5 -1.72 10.41 -0.01
N SER A 6 -0.82 10.18 0.96
CA SER A 6 -0.53 8.84 1.51
C SER A 6 -1.45 8.52 2.68
N GLU A 7 -2.36 7.56 2.50
CA GLU A 7 -3.29 7.10 3.54
C GLU A 7 -3.03 5.62 3.87
N TRP A 8 -3.50 5.18 5.04
CA TRP A 8 -3.39 3.79 5.48
C TRP A 8 -4.52 2.94 4.90
N HIS A 9 -4.16 1.95 4.08
CA HIS A 9 -5.09 1.00 3.46
C HIS A 9 -4.79 -0.42 3.94
N LYS A 10 -5.77 -1.34 3.88
CA LYS A 10 -5.52 -2.78 4.02
C LYS A 10 -5.08 -3.37 2.68
N TRP A 11 -4.09 -4.25 2.70
CA TRP A 11 -3.53 -4.91 1.52
C TRP A 11 -3.39 -6.41 1.75
N ASP A 12 -3.58 -7.22 0.71
CA ASP A 12 -3.30 -8.67 0.75
C ASP A 12 -2.52 -9.13 -0.49
N LEU A 13 -1.22 -9.31 -0.34
CA LEU A 13 -0.29 -9.57 -1.44
C LEU A 13 -0.09 -11.08 -1.75
N HIS A 14 -0.89 -11.96 -1.15
CA HIS A 14 -0.84 -13.41 -1.37
C HIS A 14 -2.26 -14.03 -1.44
N VAL A 15 -2.86 -14.02 -2.64
CA VAL A 15 -4.21 -14.56 -2.90
C VAL A 15 -4.20 -15.51 -4.10
N HIS A 16 -4.70 -16.73 -3.90
CA HIS A 16 -4.88 -17.70 -4.97
C HIS A 16 -6.27 -17.61 -5.61
N THR A 17 -6.40 -18.14 -6.81
CA THR A 17 -7.69 -18.33 -7.50
C THR A 17 -7.91 -19.82 -7.78
N PRO A 18 -9.09 -20.22 -8.32
CA PRO A 18 -9.30 -21.59 -8.79
C PRO A 18 -8.22 -22.12 -9.75
N ASP A 19 -7.45 -21.23 -10.41
CA ASP A 19 -6.42 -21.60 -11.38
C ASP A 19 -5.14 -22.18 -10.74
N SER A 20 -4.92 -21.98 -9.44
CA SER A 20 -3.94 -22.74 -8.64
C SER A 20 -4.25 -24.23 -8.55
N ASN A 21 -5.48 -24.65 -8.88
CA ASN A 21 -5.94 -26.01 -9.18
C ASN A 21 -5.83 -27.10 -8.10
N LEU A 22 -4.68 -27.26 -7.45
CA LEU A 22 -4.40 -28.34 -6.47
C LEU A 22 -4.88 -27.96 -5.06
N CYS A 23 -4.67 -26.72 -4.67
CA CYS A 23 -4.89 -26.23 -3.30
C CYS A 23 -6.24 -25.51 -3.14
N TYR A 24 -6.79 -24.96 -4.23
CA TYR A 24 -8.05 -24.20 -4.22
C TYR A 24 -9.27 -25.14 -4.20
N LYS A 25 -9.96 -25.21 -3.04
CA LYS A 25 -10.95 -26.27 -2.77
C LYS A 25 -12.25 -26.14 -3.56
N ASN A 26 -12.73 -24.92 -3.79
CA ASN A 26 -14.00 -24.68 -4.49
C ASN A 26 -13.75 -24.05 -5.86
N ARG A 27 -13.87 -24.84 -6.93
CA ARG A 27 -13.64 -24.38 -8.31
C ARG A 27 -14.79 -23.56 -8.91
N ASN A 28 -15.93 -23.46 -8.21
CA ASN A 28 -17.09 -22.69 -8.67
C ASN A 28 -17.05 -21.22 -8.22
N VAL A 29 -16.03 -20.80 -7.47
CA VAL A 29 -15.84 -19.39 -7.07
C VAL A 29 -15.59 -18.52 -8.30
N THR A 30 -16.48 -17.54 -8.51
CA THR A 30 -16.41 -16.60 -9.62
C THR A 30 -15.45 -15.44 -9.31
N ASN A 31 -15.07 -14.68 -10.33
CA ASN A 31 -14.28 -13.46 -10.13
C ASN A 31 -15.07 -12.39 -9.36
N GLN A 32 -16.40 -12.37 -9.49
CA GLN A 32 -17.27 -11.52 -8.68
C GLN A 32 -17.25 -11.92 -7.19
N ASP A 33 -17.20 -13.21 -6.87
CA ASP A 33 -17.10 -13.68 -5.47
C ASP A 33 -15.78 -13.25 -4.81
N ILE A 34 -14.67 -13.31 -5.56
CA ILE A 34 -13.36 -12.84 -5.11
C ILE A 34 -13.43 -11.34 -4.78
N ILE A 35 -13.92 -10.52 -5.72
CA ILE A 35 -14.03 -9.06 -5.54
C ILE A 35 -15.01 -8.69 -4.43
N ASN A 36 -16.14 -9.37 -4.31
CA ASN A 36 -17.10 -9.19 -3.21
C ASN A 36 -16.46 -9.47 -1.85
N SER A 37 -15.64 -10.51 -1.75
CA SER A 37 -14.94 -10.88 -0.52
C SER A 37 -13.87 -9.86 -0.12
N MET A 38 -13.07 -9.39 -1.08
CA MET A 38 -12.08 -8.33 -0.86
C MET A 38 -12.76 -7.03 -0.40
N ALA A 39 -13.86 -6.64 -1.05
CA ALA A 39 -14.67 -5.49 -0.67
C ALA A 39 -15.27 -5.63 0.75
N HIS A 40 -15.79 -6.81 1.10
CA HIS A 40 -16.36 -7.09 2.42
C HIS A 40 -15.33 -6.99 3.56
N ASN A 41 -14.04 -7.16 3.25
CA ASN A 41 -12.94 -7.11 4.22
C ASN A 41 -12.15 -5.77 4.20
N ASP A 42 -12.67 -4.74 3.52
CA ASP A 42 -12.01 -3.43 3.28
C ASP A 42 -10.64 -3.50 2.55
N ILE A 43 -10.37 -4.58 1.81
CA ILE A 43 -9.08 -4.75 1.11
C ILE A 43 -9.02 -3.80 -0.09
N SER A 44 -8.13 -2.80 -0.01
CA SER A 44 -8.00 -1.78 -1.05
C SER A 44 -7.09 -2.23 -2.21
N VAL A 45 -6.17 -3.17 -1.93
CA VAL A 45 -5.27 -3.76 -2.93
C VAL A 45 -5.07 -5.24 -2.61
N PHE A 46 -5.16 -6.10 -3.63
CA PHE A 46 -4.70 -7.49 -3.49
C PHE A 46 -3.89 -7.94 -4.70
N ALA A 47 -3.02 -8.94 -4.52
CA ALA A 47 -2.25 -9.55 -5.61
C ALA A 47 -2.73 -10.98 -5.89
N ILE A 48 -2.92 -11.30 -7.16
CA ILE A 48 -3.19 -12.67 -7.61
C ILE A 48 -1.86 -13.40 -7.76
N THR A 49 -1.67 -14.51 -7.05
CA THR A 49 -0.35 -15.17 -6.92
C THR A 49 -0.41 -16.66 -7.23
N ASP A 50 -1.16 -17.05 -8.27
CA ASP A 50 -1.40 -18.45 -8.60
C ASP A 50 -0.10 -19.25 -8.88
N HIS A 51 -0.03 -20.49 -8.38
CA HIS A 51 1.19 -21.32 -8.46
C HIS A 51 1.66 -21.50 -9.92
N HIS A 52 2.87 -21.01 -10.22
CA HIS A 52 3.54 -21.13 -11.51
C HIS A 52 2.70 -20.69 -12.74
N TYR A 53 1.71 -19.80 -12.58
CA TYR A 53 0.82 -19.42 -13.68
C TYR A 53 0.21 -18.03 -13.54
N ILE A 54 0.17 -17.29 -14.65
CA ILE A 54 -0.59 -16.03 -14.78
C ILE A 54 -1.76 -16.27 -15.75
N ASN A 55 -3.00 -16.23 -15.24
CA ASN A 55 -4.18 -16.16 -16.10
C ASN A 55 -4.52 -14.71 -16.43
N ILE A 56 -4.04 -14.25 -17.59
CA ILE A 56 -4.21 -12.88 -18.08
C ILE A 56 -5.69 -12.51 -18.18
N ASN A 57 -6.55 -13.40 -18.72
CA ASN A 57 -7.98 -13.14 -18.86
C ASN A 57 -8.67 -12.98 -17.50
N ARG A 58 -8.33 -13.83 -16.52
CA ARG A 58 -8.87 -13.73 -15.15
C ARG A 58 -8.41 -12.45 -14.46
N TYR A 59 -7.13 -12.10 -14.59
CA TYR A 59 -6.59 -10.85 -14.07
C TYR A 59 -7.33 -9.63 -14.66
N GLN A 60 -7.56 -9.62 -15.98
CA GLN A 60 -8.25 -8.54 -16.68
C GLN A 60 -9.68 -8.34 -16.13
N GLU A 61 -10.44 -9.44 -16.00
CA GLU A 61 -11.80 -9.43 -15.45
C GLU A 61 -11.82 -8.96 -13.99
N LEU A 62 -10.91 -9.47 -13.15
CA LEU A 62 -10.80 -9.05 -11.74
C LEU A 62 -10.43 -7.57 -11.61
N ALA A 63 -9.54 -7.05 -12.45
CA ALA A 63 -9.17 -5.64 -12.47
C ALA A 63 -10.34 -4.73 -12.88
N ASP A 64 -11.10 -5.12 -13.92
CA ASP A 64 -12.28 -4.37 -14.35
C ASP A 64 -13.44 -4.43 -13.32
N LEU A 65 -13.59 -5.55 -12.59
CA LEU A 65 -14.57 -5.70 -11.50
C LEU A 65 -14.17 -4.96 -10.21
N GLY A 66 -12.87 -4.89 -9.87
CA GLY A 66 -12.38 -4.18 -8.69
C GLY A 66 -12.40 -2.65 -8.82
N LYS A 67 -12.14 -2.16 -10.04
CA LYS A 67 -12.11 -0.73 -10.41
C LYS A 67 -13.32 0.11 -9.95
N PRO A 68 -14.60 -0.28 -10.16
CA PRO A 68 -15.75 0.49 -9.67
C PRO A 68 -15.88 0.51 -8.14
N LEU A 69 -15.25 -0.44 -7.44
CA LEU A 69 -15.20 -0.49 -5.96
C LEU A 69 -13.96 0.22 -5.38
N GLY A 70 -13.07 0.76 -6.23
CA GLY A 70 -11.81 1.36 -5.82
C GLY A 70 -10.72 0.35 -5.40
N ILE A 71 -10.91 -0.94 -5.70
CA ILE A 71 -9.97 -2.03 -5.37
C ILE A 71 -8.98 -2.20 -6.52
N THR A 72 -7.69 -2.10 -6.22
CA THR A 72 -6.64 -2.40 -7.20
C THR A 72 -6.26 -3.88 -7.15
N VAL A 73 -6.27 -4.52 -8.31
CA VAL A 73 -5.76 -5.89 -8.49
C VAL A 73 -4.34 -5.81 -9.04
N LEU A 74 -3.38 -6.44 -8.37
CA LEU A 74 -1.99 -6.56 -8.84
C LEU A 74 -1.77 -7.92 -9.52
N PRO A 75 -1.18 -7.95 -10.73
CA PRO A 75 -0.77 -9.20 -11.35
C PRO A 75 0.50 -9.73 -10.65
N GLY A 76 0.44 -10.97 -10.17
CA GLY A 76 1.56 -11.68 -9.58
C GLY A 76 1.60 -13.16 -9.96
N ILE A 77 2.53 -13.88 -9.35
CA ILE A 77 2.75 -15.31 -9.54
C ILE A 77 3.62 -15.84 -8.40
N GLU A 78 3.23 -16.97 -7.81
CA GLU A 78 4.05 -17.69 -6.84
C GLU A 78 4.92 -18.76 -7.52
N PHE A 79 6.15 -18.89 -7.05
CA PHE A 79 7.16 -19.85 -7.50
C PHE A 79 7.59 -20.79 -6.37
N LEU A 80 7.94 -22.02 -6.74
CA LEU A 80 8.61 -22.99 -5.87
C LEU A 80 10.10 -23.02 -6.15
N ALA A 81 10.94 -22.94 -5.13
CA ALA A 81 12.38 -23.23 -5.18
C ALA A 81 12.73 -24.50 -4.38
N GLU A 82 13.78 -25.22 -4.80
CA GLU A 82 14.21 -26.45 -4.16
C GLU A 82 15.02 -26.18 -2.87
N ALA A 83 14.58 -26.73 -1.74
CA ALA A 83 15.18 -26.50 -0.42
C ALA A 83 16.16 -27.61 0.03
N ARG A 84 16.84 -28.31 -0.90
CA ARG A 84 17.88 -29.32 -0.64
C ARG A 84 17.57 -30.30 0.50
N GLY A 85 16.43 -30.97 0.43
CA GLY A 85 15.99 -31.97 1.42
C GLY A 85 15.08 -31.44 2.55
N ARG A 86 14.58 -30.21 2.43
CA ARG A 86 13.49 -29.65 3.26
C ARG A 86 12.22 -29.43 2.42
N GLU A 87 11.13 -28.96 3.03
CA GLU A 87 9.94 -28.52 2.28
C GLU A 87 10.32 -27.38 1.30
N PRO A 88 9.67 -27.24 0.12
CA PRO A 88 10.00 -26.19 -0.85
C PRO A 88 9.96 -24.77 -0.27
N VAL A 89 10.73 -23.86 -0.87
CA VAL A 89 10.63 -22.42 -0.55
C VAL A 89 9.65 -21.76 -1.52
N HIS A 90 8.66 -21.08 -0.97
CA HIS A 90 7.65 -20.32 -1.68
C HIS A 90 8.07 -18.83 -1.76
N TYR A 91 8.02 -18.25 -2.97
CA TYR A 91 8.36 -16.84 -3.20
C TYR A 91 7.53 -16.26 -4.35
N ILE A 92 7.22 -14.96 -4.29
CA ILE A 92 6.24 -14.32 -5.19
C ILE A 92 6.92 -13.24 -6.02
N GLY A 93 6.60 -13.18 -7.31
CA GLY A 93 6.83 -11.99 -8.14
C GLY A 93 5.54 -11.19 -8.31
N ILE A 94 5.55 -9.90 -8.00
CA ILE A 94 4.40 -8.98 -8.13
C ILE A 94 4.78 -7.84 -9.08
N PHE A 95 3.86 -7.46 -9.97
CA PHE A 95 4.09 -6.47 -11.03
C PHE A 95 3.05 -5.34 -10.98
N SER A 96 3.28 -4.26 -11.75
CA SER A 96 2.31 -3.16 -11.84
C SER A 96 1.05 -3.58 -12.57
N GLU A 97 -0.08 -3.07 -12.09
CA GLU A 97 -1.37 -3.07 -12.78
C GLU A 97 -1.34 -2.39 -14.17
N LYS A 98 -0.29 -1.62 -14.46
CA LYS A 98 -0.06 -0.92 -15.74
C LYS A 98 0.90 -1.67 -16.69
N THR A 99 1.36 -2.87 -16.35
CA THR A 99 2.35 -3.60 -17.15
C THR A 99 1.74 -4.29 -18.38
N ASN A 100 2.56 -4.60 -19.38
CA ASN A 100 2.15 -5.49 -20.48
C ASN A 100 2.24 -6.95 -20.00
N LEU A 101 1.12 -7.51 -19.54
CA LEU A 101 1.13 -8.79 -18.82
C LEU A 101 1.47 -9.98 -19.72
N GLU A 102 1.13 -9.91 -21.02
CA GLU A 102 1.53 -10.88 -22.04
C GLU A 102 3.06 -10.96 -22.17
N PHE A 103 3.74 -9.82 -22.18
CA PHE A 103 5.20 -9.76 -22.19
C PHE A 103 5.79 -10.30 -20.90
N ILE A 104 5.31 -9.84 -19.73
CA ILE A 104 5.79 -10.30 -18.42
C ILE A 104 5.66 -11.83 -18.30
N TRP A 105 4.47 -12.37 -18.56
CA TRP A 105 4.21 -13.81 -18.53
C TRP A 105 5.02 -14.54 -19.61
N GLY A 106 5.15 -13.99 -20.81
CA GLY A 106 5.98 -14.53 -21.88
C GLY A 106 7.47 -14.59 -21.53
N GLN A 107 8.01 -13.64 -20.77
CA GLN A 107 9.39 -13.70 -20.27
C GLN A 107 9.52 -14.74 -19.16
N ILE A 108 8.65 -14.71 -18.15
CA ILE A 108 8.68 -15.64 -17.00
C ILE A 108 8.52 -17.09 -17.46
N LYS A 109 7.49 -17.39 -18.25
CA LYS A 109 7.16 -18.75 -18.73
C LYS A 109 8.32 -19.40 -19.48
N ASN A 110 9.07 -18.63 -20.29
CA ASN A 110 10.10 -19.15 -21.19
C ASN A 110 11.53 -19.06 -20.63
N LYS A 111 11.78 -18.21 -19.62
CA LYS A 111 13.12 -18.05 -18.99
C LYS A 111 13.26 -18.75 -17.63
N THR A 112 12.18 -19.29 -17.06
CA THR A 112 12.21 -20.07 -15.81
C THR A 112 11.89 -21.54 -16.08
N ALA A 113 12.01 -22.38 -15.05
CA ALA A 113 11.67 -23.81 -15.15
C ALA A 113 10.17 -24.07 -15.44
N ILE A 114 9.30 -23.06 -15.37
CA ILE A 114 7.87 -23.13 -15.72
C ILE A 114 7.66 -23.65 -17.16
N ALA A 115 8.59 -23.42 -18.08
CA ALA A 115 8.56 -23.96 -19.45
C ALA A 115 8.31 -25.49 -19.48
N ASN A 116 8.81 -26.22 -18.48
CA ASN A 116 8.64 -27.67 -18.36
C ASN A 116 7.18 -28.13 -18.11
N THR A 117 6.26 -27.21 -17.80
CA THR A 117 4.81 -27.50 -17.68
C THR A 117 4.06 -27.43 -19.02
N TYR A 118 4.74 -27.01 -20.11
CA TYR A 118 4.15 -26.81 -21.44
C TYR A 118 4.83 -27.62 -22.56
N GLY A 119 5.86 -28.42 -22.25
CA GLY A 119 6.59 -29.23 -23.22
C GLY A 119 5.90 -30.54 -23.60
N SER A 120 6.51 -31.32 -24.50
CA SER A 120 5.96 -32.59 -25.03
C SER A 120 5.76 -33.69 -23.99
N ASN A 121 6.39 -33.58 -22.82
CA ASN A 121 6.12 -34.40 -21.64
C ASN A 121 5.98 -33.44 -20.44
N PRO A 122 4.80 -32.84 -20.22
CA PRO A 122 4.63 -31.73 -19.29
C PRO A 122 4.64 -32.21 -17.84
N LYS A 123 5.52 -31.62 -17.01
CA LYS A 123 5.50 -31.79 -15.56
C LYS A 123 4.27 -31.12 -14.94
N LYS A 124 3.77 -31.63 -13.82
CA LYS A 124 2.81 -30.88 -12.99
C LYS A 124 3.48 -29.64 -12.40
N ARG A 125 2.70 -28.58 -12.11
CA ARG A 125 3.25 -27.32 -11.57
C ARG A 125 4.01 -27.49 -10.26
N ASN A 126 3.62 -28.46 -9.43
CA ASN A 126 4.26 -28.83 -8.16
C ASN A 126 5.45 -29.81 -8.31
N GLU A 127 5.86 -30.15 -9.53
CA GLU A 127 7.03 -31.00 -9.86
C GLU A 127 8.14 -30.18 -10.55
N VAL A 128 7.94 -28.86 -10.62
CA VAL A 128 8.84 -27.86 -11.18
C VAL A 128 9.37 -27.01 -10.03
N TYR A 129 10.67 -26.72 -10.08
CA TYR A 129 11.35 -25.81 -9.15
C TYR A 129 12.15 -24.81 -9.99
N CYS A 130 12.05 -23.54 -9.66
CA CYS A 130 12.78 -22.45 -10.30
C CYS A 130 14.01 -22.09 -9.47
N ASP A 131 15.08 -21.62 -10.12
CA ASP A 131 16.22 -21.05 -9.40
C ASP A 131 15.83 -19.71 -8.78
N ILE A 132 16.04 -19.56 -7.47
CA ILE A 132 15.53 -18.41 -6.73
C ILE A 132 16.25 -17.11 -7.11
N ASP A 133 17.58 -17.16 -7.25
CA ASP A 133 18.38 -15.97 -7.53
C ASP A 133 18.13 -15.47 -8.95
N ASP A 134 18.17 -16.35 -9.94
CA ASP A 134 17.96 -15.99 -11.35
C ASP A 134 16.49 -15.62 -11.64
N THR A 135 15.53 -16.22 -10.93
CA THR A 135 14.12 -15.80 -11.04
C THR A 135 13.88 -14.43 -10.39
N ILE A 136 14.48 -14.14 -9.22
CA ILE A 136 14.37 -12.80 -8.61
C ILE A 136 15.04 -11.74 -9.50
N LYS A 137 16.23 -12.01 -10.04
CA LYS A 137 16.90 -11.13 -11.02
C LYS A 137 16.00 -10.89 -12.25
N LEU A 138 15.34 -11.93 -12.75
CA LEU A 138 14.37 -11.81 -13.85
C LEU A 138 13.18 -10.92 -13.46
N ILE A 139 12.51 -11.17 -12.33
CA ILE A 139 11.37 -10.36 -11.84
C ILE A 139 11.74 -8.88 -11.74
N LYS A 140 12.91 -8.55 -11.17
CA LYS A 140 13.38 -7.16 -11.06
C LYS A 140 13.76 -6.55 -12.40
N SER A 141 14.35 -7.32 -13.32
CA SER A 141 14.60 -6.85 -14.71
C SER A 141 13.32 -6.54 -15.49
N LEU A 142 12.20 -7.13 -15.07
CA LEU A 142 10.85 -6.90 -15.59
C LEU A 142 10.09 -5.81 -14.80
N GLY A 143 10.76 -5.08 -13.91
CA GLY A 143 10.19 -3.98 -13.12
C GLY A 143 9.30 -4.40 -11.95
N GLY A 144 9.23 -5.71 -11.66
CA GLY A 144 8.50 -6.31 -10.55
C GLY A 144 9.21 -6.18 -9.20
N ILE A 145 8.52 -6.57 -8.13
CA ILE A 145 9.03 -6.71 -6.75
C ILE A 145 8.86 -8.16 -6.29
N THR A 146 9.55 -8.52 -5.21
CA THR A 146 9.63 -9.90 -4.72
C THR A 146 9.31 -10.04 -3.23
N THR A 147 8.42 -10.99 -2.91
CA THR A 147 8.18 -11.44 -1.52
C THR A 147 8.76 -12.85 -1.32
N ILE A 148 9.09 -13.20 -0.07
CA ILE A 148 9.42 -14.58 0.31
C ILE A 148 8.63 -14.97 1.56
N HIS A 149 8.06 -16.17 1.56
CA HIS A 149 7.29 -16.68 2.69
C HIS A 149 8.23 -17.16 3.81
N ALA A 150 8.07 -16.61 5.02
CA ALA A 150 9.12 -16.56 6.03
C ALA A 150 8.81 -17.30 7.35
N GLY A 151 7.68 -18.02 7.45
CA GLY A 151 7.44 -19.01 8.52
C GLY A 151 6.01 -19.59 8.57
N GLN A 152 5.77 -20.83 8.98
CA GLN A 152 6.67 -21.82 9.57
C GLN A 152 6.37 -23.25 9.09
N LYS A 153 7.38 -23.90 8.51
CA LYS A 153 7.71 -25.33 8.69
C LYS A 153 9.16 -25.56 8.23
N SER A 154 10.06 -25.93 9.14
CA SER A 154 11.50 -26.19 8.91
C SER A 154 12.37 -25.04 8.33
N ASN A 155 11.81 -24.04 7.65
CA ASN A 155 12.53 -23.08 6.81
C ASN A 155 12.46 -21.60 7.23
N SER A 156 11.78 -21.25 8.33
CA SER A 156 11.77 -19.84 8.79
C SER A 156 13.18 -19.33 9.08
N VAL A 157 13.42 -18.04 8.85
CA VAL A 157 14.71 -17.36 9.07
C VAL A 157 15.15 -17.45 10.54
N GLU A 158 14.22 -17.71 11.44
CA GLU A 158 14.43 -17.95 12.87
C GLU A 158 15.33 -19.16 13.16
N ASN A 159 15.20 -20.26 12.41
CA ASN A 159 15.97 -21.49 12.58
C ASN A 159 17.46 -21.36 12.19
N ILE A 160 17.87 -20.18 11.73
CA ILE A 160 19.24 -19.87 11.32
C ILE A 160 20.12 -19.55 12.54
N THR A 161 19.52 -19.06 13.63
CA THR A 161 20.18 -18.62 14.86
C THR A 161 21.10 -19.66 15.50
N ASN A 162 20.83 -20.96 15.30
CA ASN A 162 21.58 -22.07 15.90
C ASN A 162 22.44 -22.88 14.89
N ALA A 163 22.60 -22.44 13.64
CA ALA A 163 23.17 -23.26 12.56
C ALA A 163 24.27 -22.57 11.70
N LEU A 164 25.41 -22.34 12.35
CA LEU A 164 26.77 -22.13 11.80
C LEU A 164 27.05 -20.85 10.95
N PRO A 165 28.21 -20.17 11.17
CA PRO A 165 28.65 -19.00 10.40
C PRO A 165 28.73 -19.19 8.88
N HIS A 166 28.92 -20.41 8.39
CA HIS A 166 29.05 -20.69 6.95
C HIS A 166 27.78 -20.46 6.14
N THR A 167 26.60 -20.39 6.78
CA THR A 167 25.36 -20.17 6.03
C THR A 167 25.06 -18.69 5.76
N MET A 168 25.74 -17.74 6.42
CA MET A 168 25.46 -16.31 6.25
C MET A 168 25.65 -15.82 4.81
N ALA A 169 26.68 -16.25 4.07
CA ALA A 169 26.94 -15.79 2.70
C ALA A 169 25.71 -15.96 1.78
N GLN A 170 25.16 -17.18 1.70
CA GLN A 170 23.96 -17.47 0.89
C GLN A 170 22.69 -16.76 1.38
N LYS A 171 22.69 -16.23 2.60
CA LYS A 171 21.54 -15.55 3.22
C LYS A 171 21.64 -14.04 3.08
N THR A 172 22.83 -13.48 3.15
CA THR A 172 23.07 -12.05 2.86
C THR A 172 22.76 -11.75 1.41
N ASP A 173 23.19 -12.60 0.46
CA ASP A 173 22.92 -12.41 -0.96
C ASP A 173 21.41 -12.49 -1.26
N LEU A 174 20.71 -13.51 -0.77
CA LEU A 174 19.26 -13.65 -0.94
C LEU A 174 18.47 -12.55 -0.19
N ALA A 175 18.87 -12.17 1.02
CA ALA A 175 18.23 -11.08 1.77
C ALA A 175 18.42 -9.72 1.08
N ASN A 176 19.54 -9.53 0.37
CA ASN A 176 19.74 -8.36 -0.47
C ASN A 176 18.83 -8.39 -1.72
N LEU A 177 18.61 -9.58 -2.30
CA LEU A 177 17.74 -9.78 -3.45
C LEU A 177 16.24 -9.69 -3.16
N VAL A 178 15.75 -10.00 -1.95
CA VAL A 178 14.31 -9.89 -1.62
C VAL A 178 13.89 -8.45 -1.31
N ASP A 179 12.64 -8.10 -1.64
CA ASP A 179 12.06 -6.76 -1.36
C ASP A 179 11.15 -6.74 -0.11
N ILE A 180 10.41 -7.83 0.16
CA ILE A 180 9.47 -7.95 1.29
C ILE A 180 9.56 -9.34 1.95
N TYR A 181 9.47 -9.41 3.28
CA TYR A 181 9.30 -10.66 4.03
C TYR A 181 7.83 -10.87 4.42
N GLU A 182 7.26 -12.04 4.10
CA GLU A 182 5.89 -12.41 4.47
C GLU A 182 5.91 -13.32 5.70
N LEU A 183 5.28 -12.88 6.80
CA LEU A 183 5.37 -13.54 8.10
C LEU A 183 4.27 -14.57 8.34
N GLY A 184 4.62 -15.61 9.10
CA GLY A 184 3.67 -16.64 9.51
C GLY A 184 2.62 -16.16 10.51
N GLN A 185 2.99 -15.19 11.35
CA GLN A 185 2.22 -14.67 12.49
C GLN A 185 2.83 -13.33 12.96
N GLU A 186 1.99 -12.45 13.54
CA GLU A 186 2.36 -11.07 13.92
C GLU A 186 3.58 -10.95 14.84
N LYS A 187 3.76 -11.89 15.78
CA LYS A 187 4.85 -11.89 16.77
C LYS A 187 6.25 -12.15 16.19
N ASP A 188 6.35 -12.73 14.99
CA ASP A 188 7.65 -13.07 14.39
C ASP A 188 8.47 -11.80 14.08
N GLN A 189 7.80 -10.64 13.94
CA GLN A 189 8.40 -9.31 13.78
C GLN A 189 9.48 -9.01 14.81
N GLU A 190 9.30 -9.43 16.08
CA GLU A 190 10.31 -9.22 17.13
C GLU A 190 11.62 -9.93 16.81
N GLY A 191 11.55 -11.15 16.25
CA GLY A 191 12.72 -11.94 15.86
C GLY A 191 13.51 -11.29 14.73
N TYR A 192 12.82 -10.82 13.69
CA TYR A 192 13.46 -10.12 12.57
C TYR A 192 14.10 -8.80 13.01
N ARG A 193 13.37 -7.97 13.76
CA ARG A 193 13.85 -6.67 14.26
C ARG A 193 15.02 -6.79 15.23
N LYS A 194 15.03 -7.81 16.11
CA LYS A 194 16.04 -7.98 17.15
C LYS A 194 17.31 -8.71 16.69
N PHE A 195 17.19 -9.62 15.70
CA PHE A 195 18.31 -10.50 15.31
C PHE A 195 18.67 -10.45 13.83
N VAL A 196 17.70 -10.29 12.92
CA VAL A 196 17.96 -10.34 11.47
C VAL A 196 18.41 -8.99 10.93
N PHE A 197 17.60 -7.93 11.10
CA PHE A 197 17.90 -6.59 10.55
C PHE A 197 19.22 -6.00 11.05
N PRO A 198 19.62 -6.13 12.35
CA PRO A 198 20.93 -5.70 12.82
C PRO A 198 22.09 -6.51 12.22
N THR A 199 21.85 -7.76 11.83
CA THR A 199 22.87 -8.65 11.24
C THR A 199 23.09 -8.36 9.76
N ILE A 200 22.04 -8.01 9.01
CA ILE A 200 22.14 -7.63 7.59
C ILE A 200 22.34 -6.12 7.37
N ASN A 201 22.33 -5.32 8.45
CA ASN A 201 22.39 -3.86 8.45
C ASN A 201 21.38 -3.21 7.46
N ARG A 202 20.17 -3.77 7.42
CA ARG A 202 19.07 -3.36 6.56
C ARG A 202 17.75 -3.81 7.17
N GLU A 203 16.80 -2.88 7.25
CA GLU A 203 15.39 -3.21 7.49
C GLU A 203 14.74 -3.62 6.17
N ILE A 204 13.90 -4.64 6.24
CA ILE A 204 13.13 -5.15 5.09
C ILE A 204 11.66 -5.08 5.48
N PRO A 205 10.78 -4.49 4.65
CA PRO A 205 9.34 -4.50 4.87
C PRO A 205 8.80 -5.88 5.24
N MET A 206 7.95 -5.92 6.25
CA MET A 206 7.26 -7.14 6.68
C MET A 206 5.77 -7.01 6.39
N ILE A 207 5.19 -8.06 5.82
CA ILE A 207 3.75 -8.19 5.57
C ILE A 207 3.22 -9.47 6.23
N LEU A 208 1.90 -9.55 6.39
CA LEU A 208 1.21 -10.81 6.69
C LEU A 208 0.00 -10.91 5.77
N CYS A 209 -0.04 -11.95 4.95
CA CYS A 209 -1.06 -12.15 3.93
C CYS A 209 -1.98 -13.32 4.26
N SER A 210 -3.07 -13.47 3.51
CA SER A 210 -4.07 -14.49 3.78
C SER A 210 -3.64 -15.91 3.39
N ASP A 211 -2.81 -16.06 2.34
CA ASP A 211 -2.60 -17.36 1.65
C ASP A 211 -3.97 -17.96 1.24
N ASN A 212 -4.89 -17.10 0.79
CA ASN A 212 -6.29 -17.50 0.65
C ASN A 212 -6.51 -18.43 -0.53
N HIS A 213 -7.02 -19.62 -0.19
CA HIS A 213 -7.35 -20.72 -1.09
C HIS A 213 -8.88 -20.97 -1.20
N ASN A 214 -9.70 -20.03 -0.75
CA ASN A 214 -11.17 -20.03 -0.85
C ASN A 214 -11.72 -18.64 -0.51
N ALA A 215 -12.10 -17.84 -1.53
CA ALA A 215 -12.52 -16.46 -1.29
C ALA A 215 -13.87 -16.35 -0.56
N LEU A 216 -14.70 -17.40 -0.58
CA LEU A 216 -15.93 -17.49 0.21
C LEU A 216 -15.69 -17.75 1.71
N ASP A 217 -14.43 -17.99 2.10
CA ASP A 217 -13.96 -18.21 3.47
C ASP A 217 -12.66 -17.41 3.68
N TYR A 218 -12.71 -16.12 3.28
CA TYR A 218 -11.58 -15.21 3.45
C TYR A 218 -11.35 -14.93 4.93
N THR A 219 -10.17 -15.30 5.40
CA THR A 219 -9.70 -15.10 6.78
C THR A 219 -8.23 -14.69 6.75
N VAL A 220 -7.84 -13.82 7.68
CA VAL A 220 -6.46 -13.40 7.91
C VAL A 220 -6.10 -13.62 9.37
N LYS A 221 -4.84 -13.97 9.65
CA LYS A 221 -4.34 -14.12 11.02
C LYS A 221 -4.21 -12.75 11.72
N GLN A 222 -3.92 -11.71 10.93
CA GLN A 222 -3.89 -10.30 11.32
C GLN A 222 -4.05 -9.43 10.06
N ASN A 223 -4.53 -8.19 10.18
CA ASN A 223 -4.55 -7.25 9.07
C ASN A 223 -3.13 -6.78 8.71
N CYS A 224 -2.82 -6.71 7.41
CA CYS A 224 -1.66 -6.01 6.88
C CYS A 224 -2.07 -4.65 6.32
N TRP A 225 -1.47 -3.59 6.83
CA TRP A 225 -1.72 -2.22 6.42
C TRP A 225 -0.49 -1.62 5.74
N ILE A 226 -0.69 -0.94 4.62
CA ILE A 226 0.40 -0.24 3.90
C ILE A 226 -0.03 1.21 3.59
N LYS A 227 0.86 2.16 3.89
CA LYS A 227 0.62 3.62 3.82
C LYS A 227 1.11 4.23 2.51
N GLY A 228 0.18 4.61 1.64
CA GLY A 228 0.52 5.17 0.33
C GLY A 228 -0.70 5.31 -0.57
N SER A 229 -0.48 5.40 -1.89
CA SER A 229 -1.56 5.17 -2.86
C SER A 229 -1.85 3.67 -2.97
N PRO A 230 -3.12 3.24 -3.09
CA PRO A 230 -3.48 1.83 -3.25
C PRO A 230 -3.21 1.34 -4.69
N ASN A 231 -1.93 1.27 -5.07
CA ASN A 231 -1.44 0.74 -6.36
C ASN A 231 0.06 0.40 -6.28
N PHE A 232 0.60 -0.25 -7.32
CA PHE A 232 1.98 -0.75 -7.32
C PHE A 232 3.06 0.32 -7.12
N GLU A 233 2.86 1.53 -7.63
CA GLU A 233 3.82 2.63 -7.44
C GLU A 233 3.76 3.19 -6.00
N GLY A 234 2.58 3.16 -5.37
CA GLY A 234 2.45 3.41 -3.93
C GLY A 234 3.16 2.34 -3.08
N LEU A 235 3.10 1.07 -3.49
CA LEU A 235 3.85 -0.02 -2.85
C LEU A 235 5.37 0.16 -3.02
N LYS A 236 5.84 0.44 -4.24
CA LYS A 236 7.25 0.76 -4.52
C LYS A 236 7.75 1.97 -3.71
N TYR A 237 6.93 3.00 -3.54
CA TYR A 237 7.27 4.10 -2.65
C TYR A 237 7.38 3.61 -1.20
N ALA A 238 6.43 2.80 -0.74
CA ALA A 238 6.40 2.31 0.63
C ALA A 238 7.66 1.52 1.03
N LEU A 239 8.25 0.74 0.12
CA LEU A 239 9.48 -0.04 0.37
C LEU A 239 10.67 0.78 0.92
N ASN A 240 10.70 2.10 0.70
CA ASN A 240 11.79 2.98 1.13
C ASN A 240 11.64 3.48 2.58
N GLU A 241 10.46 3.32 3.19
CA GLU A 241 10.15 3.78 4.56
C GLU A 241 9.50 2.62 5.35
N PRO A 242 10.21 1.50 5.63
CA PRO A 242 9.57 0.26 6.09
C PRO A 242 8.78 0.40 7.40
N GLU A 243 9.34 1.08 8.41
CA GLU A 243 8.69 1.23 9.72
C GLU A 243 7.47 2.17 9.70
N GLU A 244 7.56 3.25 8.92
CA GLU A 244 6.55 4.30 8.85
C GLU A 244 5.38 3.95 7.91
N ARG A 245 5.49 2.86 7.13
CA ARG A 245 4.54 2.52 6.06
C ARG A 245 4.06 1.09 6.02
N PHE A 246 4.64 0.15 6.79
CA PHE A 246 4.12 -1.21 6.92
C PHE A 246 3.72 -1.47 8.37
N PHE A 247 2.48 -1.90 8.57
CA PHE A 247 1.95 -2.21 9.90
C PHE A 247 1.15 -3.52 9.86
N ILE A 248 1.65 -4.53 10.56
CA ILE A 248 0.94 -5.78 10.83
C ILE A 248 0.34 -5.64 12.22
N GLY A 249 -0.99 -5.58 12.30
CA GLY A 249 -1.72 -5.33 13.54
C GLY A 249 -3.18 -4.95 13.24
N SER A 250 -4.02 -4.91 14.28
CA SER A 250 -5.47 -4.73 14.11
C SER A 250 -5.82 -3.45 13.33
N GLN A 251 -5.24 -2.32 13.73
CA GLN A 251 -5.37 -1.01 13.07
C GLN A 251 -4.21 -0.07 13.50
N PRO A 252 -3.58 0.69 12.58
CA PRO A 252 -2.55 1.68 12.92
C PRO A 252 -3.01 2.74 13.94
N ASP A 253 -2.10 3.12 14.85
CA ASP A 253 -2.36 4.04 15.96
C ASP A 253 -3.01 5.37 15.55
N VAL A 254 -2.64 5.92 14.39
CA VAL A 254 -3.25 7.16 13.89
C VAL A 254 -4.75 6.98 13.58
N LEU A 255 -5.15 5.86 12.99
CA LEU A 255 -6.55 5.59 12.67
C LEU A 255 -7.36 5.36 13.97
N THR A 256 -6.76 4.70 14.95
CA THR A 256 -7.31 4.56 16.31
C THR A 256 -7.49 5.93 16.98
N ARG A 257 -6.50 6.83 16.86
CA ARG A 257 -6.58 8.22 17.37
C ARG A 257 -7.59 9.08 16.60
N LEU A 258 -7.74 8.90 15.29
CA LEU A 258 -8.78 9.58 14.50
C LEU A 258 -10.18 9.16 14.90
N LYS A 259 -10.38 7.86 15.18
CA LYS A 259 -11.66 7.31 15.65
C LYS A 259 -12.01 7.78 17.07
N ASN A 260 -11.02 7.82 17.97
CA ASN A 260 -11.25 8.11 19.39
C ASN A 260 -11.16 9.60 19.74
N GLU A 261 -10.36 10.38 18.99
CA GLU A 261 -10.06 11.79 19.25
C GLU A 261 -10.18 12.69 17.99
N PRO A 262 -11.23 12.56 17.15
CA PRO A 262 -11.31 13.24 15.85
C PRO A 262 -11.14 14.76 15.93
N ALA A 263 -11.59 15.38 17.03
CA ALA A 263 -11.47 16.82 17.29
C ALA A 263 -10.01 17.33 17.45
N LYS A 264 -9.00 16.46 17.45
CA LYS A 264 -7.57 16.83 17.44
C LYS A 264 -6.97 16.93 16.03
N PHE A 265 -7.70 16.53 14.99
CA PHE A 265 -7.23 16.51 13.61
C PHE A 265 -8.02 17.54 12.77
N LEU A 266 -7.42 18.02 11.67
CA LEU A 266 -8.11 18.84 10.67
C LEU A 266 -8.39 17.95 9.45
N ASP A 267 -9.64 17.93 8.99
CA ASP A 267 -10.09 17.00 7.94
C ASP A 267 -10.03 17.61 6.53
N LYS A 268 -10.41 18.88 6.39
CA LYS A 268 -10.29 19.66 5.15
C LYS A 268 -10.31 21.17 5.41
N ILE A 269 -9.79 21.93 4.45
CA ILE A 269 -10.06 23.37 4.28
C ILE A 269 -11.08 23.48 3.13
N THR A 270 -12.18 24.20 3.36
CA THR A 270 -13.22 24.42 2.34
C THR A 270 -13.34 25.91 2.06
N ILE A 271 -13.26 26.31 0.79
CA ILE A 271 -13.40 27.70 0.33
C ILE A 271 -14.62 27.79 -0.59
N ASN A 272 -15.49 28.76 -0.34
CA ASN A 272 -16.68 29.05 -1.14
C ASN A 272 -16.91 30.56 -1.24
N ARG A 273 -17.51 31.00 -2.35
CA ARG A 273 -18.12 32.34 -2.48
C ARG A 273 -19.19 32.60 -1.43
N VAL A 274 -19.52 33.88 -1.24
CA VAL A 274 -20.54 34.35 -0.30
C VAL A 274 -21.76 35.00 -1.00
N SER A 275 -21.70 35.27 -2.32
CA SER A 275 -22.84 35.81 -3.10
C SER A 275 -22.73 35.61 -4.62
N ASP A 276 -23.87 35.47 -5.28
CA ASP A 276 -24.00 35.19 -6.73
C ASP A 276 -23.99 36.45 -7.64
N LYS A 277 -23.45 37.57 -7.13
CA LYS A 277 -23.61 38.89 -7.76
C LYS A 277 -22.83 39.09 -9.06
N ASP A 278 -21.82 38.27 -9.31
CA ASP A 278 -20.96 38.37 -10.50
C ASP A 278 -20.98 37.06 -11.30
N GLN A 279 -22.03 36.90 -12.11
CA GLN A 279 -22.29 35.66 -12.86
C GLN A 279 -21.35 35.45 -14.06
N GLN A 280 -20.41 36.37 -14.32
CA GLN A 280 -19.47 36.27 -15.45
C GLN A 280 -18.07 35.80 -15.03
N SER A 281 -17.74 35.81 -13.72
CA SER A 281 -16.41 35.47 -13.19
C SER A 281 -16.49 34.43 -12.07
N ILE A 282 -16.61 33.16 -12.46
CA ILE A 282 -16.88 32.01 -11.56
C ILE A 282 -15.58 31.48 -10.94
N TRP A 283 -15.03 32.17 -9.92
CA TRP A 283 -13.81 31.81 -9.19
C TRP A 283 -14.13 31.36 -7.74
N PHE A 284 -13.36 30.47 -7.12
CA PHE A 284 -13.51 30.01 -5.71
C PHE A 284 -14.89 29.47 -5.26
N GLU A 285 -15.40 28.45 -5.93
CA GLU A 285 -16.65 27.78 -5.57
C GLU A 285 -16.45 26.28 -5.39
N HIS A 286 -16.91 25.75 -4.25
CA HIS A 286 -16.79 24.34 -3.85
C HIS A 286 -15.35 23.80 -3.88
N VAL A 287 -14.38 24.67 -3.53
CA VAL A 287 -12.97 24.31 -3.43
C VAL A 287 -12.72 23.60 -2.10
N ASP A 288 -12.79 22.28 -2.12
CA ASP A 288 -12.38 21.40 -1.02
C ASP A 288 -10.90 21.02 -1.15
N ILE A 289 -10.10 21.42 -0.17
CA ILE A 289 -8.70 21.04 0.00
C ILE A 289 -8.63 20.07 1.20
N PRO A 290 -8.76 18.75 0.96
CA PRO A 290 -8.73 17.78 2.05
C PRO A 290 -7.32 17.64 2.61
N LEU A 291 -7.22 17.46 3.92
CA LEU A 291 -5.95 17.42 4.64
C LEU A 291 -5.62 15.99 5.08
N ASN A 292 -4.33 15.66 5.13
CA ASN A 292 -3.87 14.36 5.61
C ASN A 292 -3.63 14.38 7.13
N PRO A 293 -4.24 13.48 7.92
CA PRO A 293 -4.18 13.54 9.38
C PRO A 293 -2.77 13.37 9.98
N GLU A 294 -1.80 12.88 9.22
CA GLU A 294 -0.40 12.70 9.63
C GLU A 294 0.53 13.81 9.14
N LEU A 295 0.08 14.67 8.21
CA LEU A 295 0.88 15.74 7.60
C LEU A 295 0.45 17.16 8.05
N ILE A 296 -0.32 17.25 9.15
CA ILE A 296 -0.79 18.52 9.73
C ILE A 296 -0.18 18.72 11.11
N THR A 297 0.34 19.92 11.40
CA THR A 297 0.68 20.34 12.77
C THR A 297 0.55 21.86 12.89
N ILE A 298 -0.40 22.34 13.72
CA ILE A 298 -0.65 23.78 13.92
C ILE A 298 -1.00 24.06 15.40
N ILE A 299 -0.01 24.45 16.21
CA ILE A 299 -0.18 24.76 17.64
C ILE A 299 0.42 26.14 17.94
N GLY A 300 -0.14 26.88 18.91
CA GLY A 300 0.43 28.15 19.36
C GLY A 300 -0.56 29.13 20.02
N ASN A 301 -0.01 30.17 20.64
CA ASN A 301 -0.72 31.15 21.48
C ASN A 301 -1.46 32.26 20.68
N LYS A 302 -1.98 33.30 21.35
CA LYS A 302 -2.67 34.43 20.70
C LYS A 302 -1.72 35.13 19.71
N GLY A 303 -2.11 35.23 18.44
CA GLY A 303 -1.26 35.77 17.34
C GLY A 303 -0.48 34.74 16.51
N SER A 304 -0.61 33.44 16.81
CA SER A 304 0.18 32.33 16.21
C SER A 304 -0.16 31.93 14.76
N GLY A 305 -0.39 32.87 13.84
CA GLY A 305 -0.52 32.56 12.40
C GLY A 305 -1.72 31.68 11.99
N LYS A 306 -2.57 31.22 12.93
CA LYS A 306 -3.84 30.53 12.65
C LYS A 306 -4.85 31.42 11.89
N SER A 307 -4.66 32.74 11.94
CA SER A 307 -5.34 33.74 11.11
C SER A 307 -4.69 33.92 9.73
N ALA A 308 -3.47 33.41 9.51
CA ALA A 308 -2.73 33.60 8.26
C ALA A 308 -2.81 32.41 7.33
N LEU A 309 -2.80 31.18 7.86
CA LEU A 309 -3.08 30.00 7.05
C LEU A 309 -4.52 30.03 6.50
N ALA A 310 -5.46 30.65 7.24
CA ALA A 310 -6.82 30.90 6.79
C ALA A 310 -6.84 31.83 5.56
N ASP A 311 -6.30 33.05 5.70
CA ASP A 311 -6.35 34.07 4.66
C ASP A 311 -5.49 33.73 3.42
N ILE A 312 -4.40 32.96 3.57
CA ILE A 312 -3.52 32.56 2.45
C ILE A 312 -4.07 31.37 1.67
N THR A 313 -4.66 30.35 2.33
CA THR A 313 -5.33 29.27 1.58
C THR A 313 -6.52 29.83 0.80
N ALA A 314 -7.17 30.88 1.32
CA ALA A 314 -8.21 31.62 0.61
C ALA A 314 -7.70 32.48 -0.58
N LEU A 315 -6.38 32.65 -0.74
CA LEU A 315 -5.75 33.35 -1.87
C LEU A 315 -5.12 32.40 -2.90
N CYS A 316 -4.58 31.26 -2.46
CA CYS A 316 -3.64 30.45 -3.27
C CYS A 316 -4.26 29.55 -4.36
N ALA A 317 -5.44 29.90 -4.87
CA ALA A 317 -5.94 29.45 -6.18
C ALA A 317 -6.36 30.65 -7.07
N ASP A 318 -5.57 31.73 -6.99
CA ASP A 318 -5.63 33.02 -7.72
C ASP A 318 -6.53 34.12 -7.10
N GLY A 319 -6.13 34.64 -5.93
CA GLY A 319 -6.81 35.72 -5.22
C GLY A 319 -6.07 37.06 -5.26
N GLU A 320 -6.81 38.15 -5.39
CA GLU A 320 -6.25 39.46 -5.80
C GLU A 320 -6.12 40.51 -4.67
N HIS A 321 -6.86 40.39 -3.56
CA HIS A 321 -7.15 41.54 -2.69
C HIS A 321 -6.34 41.56 -1.38
N SER A 322 -5.48 42.56 -1.31
CA SER A 322 -4.76 42.98 -0.11
C SER A 322 -5.60 43.94 0.75
N THR A 323 -6.79 43.55 1.26
CA THR A 323 -7.75 44.50 1.92
C THR A 323 -8.40 44.28 3.35
N ASP A 324 -8.33 43.15 4.09
CA ASP A 324 -7.96 43.03 5.57
C ASP A 324 -7.24 41.64 5.82
N TYR A 325 -5.98 41.27 6.21
CA TYR A 325 -4.69 41.69 6.93
C TYR A 325 -4.77 41.02 8.32
N THR A 326 -5.91 40.42 8.71
CA THR A 326 -5.88 39.27 9.63
C THR A 326 -4.77 38.32 9.13
N PHE A 327 -4.76 38.07 7.80
CA PHE A 327 -3.62 38.05 6.84
C PHE A 327 -4.01 38.24 5.31
N LEU A 328 -4.46 39.46 4.92
CA LEU A 328 -4.74 40.11 3.58
C LEU A 328 -5.38 41.58 3.45
N ASP A 329 -4.76 42.77 3.79
CA ASP A 329 -5.17 44.19 4.21
C ASP A 329 -4.75 45.56 3.58
N LYS A 330 -5.63 46.57 3.82
CA LYS A 330 -5.34 48.04 3.79
C LYS A 330 -5.42 48.90 5.09
N ASP A 331 -6.16 48.60 6.15
CA ASP A 331 -6.50 49.54 7.25
C ASP A 331 -6.18 49.10 8.71
N ARG A 332 -5.54 47.93 8.90
CA ARG A 332 -5.06 47.38 10.19
C ARG A 332 -3.64 46.82 10.11
N PHE A 333 -3.22 46.37 8.95
CA PHE A 333 -1.87 45.93 8.60
C PHE A 333 -1.07 47.03 7.89
N LYS A 334 -1.73 48.12 7.44
CA LYS A 334 -1.07 49.39 7.11
C LYS A 334 -1.21 50.48 8.19
N LYS A 335 -2.03 50.27 9.24
CA LYS A 335 -2.07 51.17 10.42
C LYS A 335 -0.96 50.84 11.42
N LYS A 336 -0.35 51.88 11.98
CA LYS A 336 0.67 51.78 13.04
C LYS A 336 0.05 51.46 14.43
N GLY A 337 -0.39 50.21 14.69
CA GLY A 337 -0.55 49.69 16.07
C GLY A 337 -1.70 48.71 16.40
N THR A 338 -1.34 47.44 16.70
CA THR A 338 -1.83 46.56 17.80
C THR A 338 -3.29 46.00 17.90
N SER A 339 -3.63 45.04 17.02
CA SER A 339 -4.03 43.61 17.30
C SER A 339 -5.21 43.13 18.23
N GLY A 340 -6.05 42.20 17.71
CA GLY A 340 -6.86 41.15 18.43
C GLY A 340 -8.31 40.93 17.90
N PRO A 341 -9.07 39.82 18.18
CA PRO A 341 -8.82 38.55 18.92
C PRO A 341 -9.19 37.23 18.12
N ILE A 342 -9.39 36.05 18.76
CA ILE A 342 -9.78 34.74 18.13
C ILE A 342 -10.64 33.85 19.07
N ARG A 343 -11.75 33.22 18.60
CA ARG A 343 -12.29 31.86 18.96
C ARG A 343 -13.61 31.49 18.23
N SER A 344 -13.99 30.20 18.19
CA SER A 344 -15.20 29.62 17.54
C SER A 344 -16.31 29.24 18.54
N PRO A 345 -17.51 28.78 18.09
CA PRO A 345 -17.72 27.31 18.07
C PRO A 345 -18.66 26.71 16.98
N THR A 346 -19.49 27.47 16.26
CA THR A 346 -20.57 26.95 15.39
C THR A 346 -20.50 27.55 13.98
N ASN A 347 -19.30 27.52 13.38
CA ASN A 347 -18.91 28.51 12.39
C ASN A 347 -18.53 27.86 11.04
N VAL A 348 -19.41 27.98 10.05
CA VAL A 348 -18.97 28.08 8.65
C VAL A 348 -18.28 29.44 8.52
N PRO A 349 -16.98 29.52 8.15
CA PRO A 349 -16.32 30.81 7.97
C PRO A 349 -16.80 31.45 6.66
N LYS A 350 -17.74 32.40 6.77
CA LYS A 350 -17.73 33.51 5.82
C LYS A 350 -16.49 34.35 6.14
N TRP A 351 -15.60 34.52 5.17
CA TRP A 351 -14.80 35.72 4.87
C TRP A 351 -13.65 35.35 3.92
N LEU A 352 -13.83 35.66 2.65
CA LEU A 352 -12.87 36.53 1.96
C LEU A 352 -13.69 37.45 1.06
N HIS A 353 -13.40 38.74 1.08
CA HIS A 353 -13.82 39.63 0.01
C HIS A 353 -12.57 40.04 -0.76
N LEU A 354 -12.44 39.38 -1.91
CA LEU A 354 -12.05 40.06 -3.11
C LEU A 354 -13.23 41.00 -3.44
#